data_AF-A0A0Q9L2T2-F1
#
_entry.id   AF-A0A0Q9L2T2-F1
#
_cell.length_a   1.000
_cell.length_b   1.000
_cell.length_c   1.000
_cell.angle_alpha   90.00
_cell.angle_beta   90.00
_cell.angle_gamma   90.00
#
_symmetry.space_group_name_H-M   'P 1'
#
loop_
_entity.id
_entity.type
_entity.pdbx_description
1 polymer ?
#
loop_
_entity_poly.entity_id
_entity_poly.type
_entity_poly.pdbx_seq_one_letter_code
_entity_poly.pdbx_strand_id
1 'polypeptide(L)'
;MITMIFRKYLFIIIAVLLLAIGLLLYKVETIVPSTMKFADFGGANTFYFYESDIYYKNQALLQRYFELNKNKNVEIISIKEADSANKTIRFAYNSDKGRDLFVDDKGRIFFVVSKPEIRNKSRLHWLWWKLDVFDNYNYIYYCTDPDSGIEQLVNLIKNDIGTNR
;
A
#
# COMPACT_ATOMS: atom_id res chain seq x y z
N MET A 1 50.15 6.93 -26.45
CA MET A 1 48.92 7.55 -26.99
C MET A 1 47.73 6.59 -27.00
N ILE A 2 47.90 5.37 -27.54
CA ILE A 2 46.86 4.32 -27.58
C ILE A 2 46.31 3.96 -26.18
N THR A 3 47.18 3.85 -25.18
CA THR A 3 46.81 3.58 -23.78
C THR A 3 45.97 4.68 -23.12
N MET A 4 46.14 5.93 -23.55
CA MET A 4 45.42 7.08 -23.00
C MET A 4 44.01 7.19 -23.60
N ILE A 5 43.88 6.85 -24.89
CA ILE A 5 42.61 6.77 -25.62
C ILE A 5 41.75 5.62 -25.07
N PHE A 6 42.34 4.45 -24.85
CA PHE A 6 41.65 3.29 -24.28
C PHE A 6 41.08 3.56 -22.88
N ARG A 7 41.84 4.25 -22.03
CA ARG A 7 41.37 4.68 -20.69
C ARG A 7 40.16 5.61 -20.79
N LYS A 8 40.18 6.58 -21.71
CA LYS A 8 39.04 7.51 -21.92
C LYS A 8 37.78 6.78 -22.34
N TYR A 9 37.87 5.84 -23.29
CA TYR A 9 36.72 5.02 -23.69
C TYR A 9 36.22 4.13 -22.56
N LEU A 10 37.12 3.54 -21.77
CA LEU A 10 36.73 2.76 -20.59
C LEU A 10 35.96 3.61 -19.58
N PHE A 11 36.40 4.84 -19.28
CA PHE A 11 35.67 5.75 -18.39
C PHE A 11 34.31 6.16 -18.93
N ILE A 12 34.18 6.38 -20.25
CA ILE A 12 32.90 6.69 -20.89
C ILE A 12 31.95 5.50 -20.77
N ILE A 13 32.43 4.27 -21.02
CA ILE A 13 31.62 3.05 -20.89
C ILE A 13 31.14 2.91 -19.43
N ILE A 14 32.03 3.07 -18.45
CA ILE A 14 31.67 3.00 -17.04
C ILE A 14 30.62 4.06 -16.69
N ALA A 15 30.79 5.31 -17.14
CA ALA A 15 29.85 6.39 -16.88
C ALA A 15 28.46 6.10 -17.47
N VAL A 16 28.38 5.59 -18.70
CA VAL A 16 27.12 5.19 -19.34
C VAL A 16 26.47 4.03 -18.59
N LEU A 17 27.26 3.07 -18.12
CA LEU A 17 26.76 1.90 -17.39
C LEU A 17 26.20 2.31 -16.02
N LEU A 18 26.88 3.23 -15.31
CA LEU A 18 26.38 3.81 -14.06
C LEU A 18 25.08 4.61 -14.28
N LEU A 19 25.00 5.40 -15.34
CA LEU A 19 23.78 6.13 -15.71
C LEU A 19 22.61 5.17 -16.00
N ALA A 20 22.88 4.10 -16.74
CA ALA A 20 21.88 3.07 -17.04
C ALA A 20 21.39 2.37 -15.76
N ILE A 21 22.29 2.01 -14.85
CA ILE A 21 21.95 1.42 -13.54
C ILE A 21 21.12 2.41 -12.70
N GLY A 22 21.51 3.68 -12.65
CA GLY A 22 20.77 4.70 -11.90
C GLY A 22 19.34 4.89 -12.42
N LEU A 23 19.17 4.98 -13.73
CA LEU A 23 17.84 5.06 -14.37
C LEU A 23 17.01 3.79 -14.12
N LEU A 24 17.65 2.64 -14.12
CA LEU A 24 17.03 1.35 -13.84
C LEU A 24 16.48 1.30 -12.41
N LEU A 25 17.31 1.65 -11.41
CA LEU A 25 16.91 1.70 -10.01
C LEU A 25 15.78 2.70 -9.76
N TYR A 26 15.85 3.88 -10.36
CA TYR A 26 14.78 4.87 -10.27
C TYR A 26 13.45 4.33 -10.82
N LYS A 27 13.46 3.69 -11.99
CA LYS A 27 12.24 3.10 -12.56
C LYS A 27 11.69 1.96 -11.71
N VAL A 28 12.56 1.17 -11.07
CA VAL A 28 12.17 0.10 -10.15
C VAL A 28 11.34 0.62 -8.97
N GLU A 29 11.72 1.74 -8.37
CA GLU A 29 10.97 2.36 -7.25
C GLU A 29 9.60 2.88 -7.70
N THR A 30 9.50 3.43 -8.91
CA THR A 30 8.20 3.91 -9.44
C THR A 30 7.20 2.80 -9.75
N ILE A 31 7.65 1.56 -9.94
CA ILE A 31 6.79 0.42 -10.30
C ILE A 31 6.22 -0.28 -9.08
N VAL A 32 7.05 -0.47 -8.05
CA VAL A 32 6.64 -1.02 -6.76
C VAL A 32 7.01 0.02 -5.72
N PRO A 33 6.13 1.02 -5.49
CA PRO A 33 6.39 2.01 -4.47
C PRO A 33 6.48 1.31 -3.13
N SER A 34 7.61 1.50 -2.44
CA SER A 34 7.75 1.13 -1.03
C SER A 34 6.78 1.92 -0.16
N THR A 35 6.38 3.09 -0.64
CA THR A 35 5.48 4.04 0.04
C THR A 35 4.45 4.58 -0.96
N MET A 36 3.18 4.65 -0.56
CA MET A 36 2.09 5.26 -1.33
C MET A 36 1.31 6.24 -0.46
N LYS A 37 0.46 7.09 -1.06
CA LYS A 37 -0.46 7.92 -0.28
C LYS A 37 -1.71 7.13 0.02
N PHE A 38 -2.25 7.27 1.23
CA PHE A 38 -3.56 6.68 1.56
C PHE A 38 -4.65 7.15 0.59
N ALA A 39 -4.58 8.40 0.15
CA ALA A 39 -5.52 8.95 -0.83
C ALA A 39 -5.56 8.17 -2.16
N ASP A 40 -4.52 7.40 -2.50
CA ASP A 40 -4.49 6.55 -3.69
C ASP A 40 -5.48 5.37 -3.62
N PHE A 41 -5.98 5.04 -2.42
CA PHE A 41 -7.05 4.05 -2.19
C PHE A 41 -8.46 4.66 -2.25
N GLY A 42 -8.55 5.98 -2.47
CA GLY A 42 -9.80 6.70 -2.69
C GLY A 42 -10.63 6.97 -1.44
N GLY A 43 -11.91 7.23 -1.65
CA GLY A 43 -12.88 7.56 -0.61
C GLY A 43 -14.24 6.93 -0.88
N ALA A 44 -14.99 6.62 0.19
CA ALA A 44 -16.26 5.91 0.08
C ALA A 44 -17.35 6.49 0.97
N ASN A 45 -18.59 6.35 0.50
CA ASN A 45 -19.79 6.71 1.26
C ASN A 45 -20.38 5.51 2.01
N THR A 46 -19.75 4.34 1.93
CA THR A 46 -20.25 3.11 2.57
C THR A 46 -19.12 2.14 2.83
N PHE A 47 -19.12 1.55 4.03
CA PHE A 47 -18.24 0.42 4.37
C PHE A 47 -19.07 -0.86 4.46
N TYR A 48 -18.55 -1.94 3.88
CA TYR A 48 -19.13 -3.26 4.01
C TYR A 48 -18.32 -4.09 5.01
N PHE A 49 -18.97 -4.49 6.09
CA PHE A 49 -18.37 -5.28 7.17
C PHE A 49 -18.72 -6.76 6.99
N TYR A 50 -17.76 -7.56 6.50
CA TYR A 50 -17.96 -8.98 6.18
C TYR A 50 -18.46 -9.83 7.36
N GLU A 51 -17.95 -9.58 8.56
CA GLU A 51 -18.29 -10.37 9.75
C GLU A 51 -19.73 -10.17 10.22
N SER A 52 -20.28 -9.00 9.94
CA SER A 52 -21.63 -8.62 10.37
C SER A 52 -22.64 -8.62 9.23
N ASP A 53 -22.20 -8.76 7.98
CA ASP A 53 -22.99 -8.60 6.76
C ASP A 53 -23.77 -7.26 6.70
N ILE A 54 -23.09 -6.15 7.02
CA ILE A 54 -23.70 -4.82 7.14
C ILE A 54 -23.01 -3.80 6.23
N TYR A 55 -23.85 -2.99 5.57
CA TYR A 55 -23.45 -1.77 4.88
C TYR A 55 -23.59 -0.57 5.81
N TYR A 56 -22.47 -0.13 6.38
CA TYR A 56 -22.38 1.01 7.25
C TYR A 56 -22.39 2.33 6.47
N LYS A 57 -23.33 3.22 6.81
CA LYS A 57 -23.68 4.42 6.03
C LYS A 57 -23.56 5.75 6.79
N ASN A 58 -23.05 5.75 8.02
CA ASN A 58 -22.91 6.96 8.84
C ASN A 58 -21.87 7.92 8.22
N GLN A 59 -22.35 8.88 7.43
CA GLN A 59 -21.49 9.75 6.62
C GLN A 59 -20.53 10.59 7.46
N ALA A 60 -20.93 11.02 8.65
CA ALA A 60 -20.08 11.84 9.52
C ALA A 60 -18.82 11.07 9.97
N LEU A 61 -18.99 9.81 10.39
CA LEU A 61 -17.87 8.97 10.80
C LEU A 61 -17.02 8.50 9.62
N LEU A 62 -17.65 8.23 8.46
CA LEU A 62 -16.93 7.89 7.23
C LEU A 62 -16.06 9.05 6.72
N GLN A 63 -16.61 10.27 6.65
CA GLN A 63 -15.83 11.45 6.24
C GLN A 63 -14.67 11.71 7.20
N ARG A 64 -14.90 11.58 8.52
CA ARG A 64 -13.83 11.72 9.51
C ARG A 64 -12.73 10.67 9.33
N TYR A 65 -13.07 9.44 8.94
CA TYR A 65 -12.10 8.40 8.63
C TYR A 65 -11.22 8.79 7.45
N PHE A 66 -11.79 9.30 6.36
CA PHE A 66 -11.01 9.70 5.19
C PHE A 66 -10.18 10.97 5.44
N GLU A 67 -10.71 11.95 6.17
CA GLU A 67 -9.97 13.17 6.50
C GLU A 67 -8.76 12.90 7.40
N LEU A 68 -8.89 12.03 8.42
CA LEU A 68 -7.76 11.64 9.28
C LEU A 68 -6.64 10.95 8.48
N ASN A 69 -6.98 10.26 7.40
CA ASN A 69 -6.03 9.48 6.63
C ASN A 69 -5.51 10.19 5.37
N LYS A 70 -6.13 11.30 4.93
CA LYS A 70 -5.87 11.97 3.65
C LYS A 70 -4.39 12.20 3.32
N ASN A 71 -3.60 12.59 4.32
CA ASN A 71 -2.18 12.93 4.13
C ASN A 71 -1.21 11.81 4.50
N LYS A 72 -1.73 10.69 5.03
CA LYS A 72 -0.91 9.58 5.49
C LYS A 72 -0.23 8.87 4.33
N ASN A 73 0.93 8.33 4.65
CA ASN A 73 1.62 7.38 3.81
C ASN A 73 1.22 5.96 4.25
N VAL A 74 1.27 5.04 3.31
CA VAL A 74 1.26 3.60 3.58
C VAL A 74 2.57 3.01 3.10
N GLU A 75 3.11 2.07 3.85
CA GLU A 75 4.40 1.42 3.57
C GLU A 75 4.23 -0.08 3.39
N ILE A 76 5.06 -0.68 2.53
CA ILE A 76 5.10 -2.12 2.38
C ILE A 76 5.50 -2.77 3.70
N ILE A 77 4.74 -3.75 4.14
CA ILE A 77 5.07 -4.59 5.29
C ILE A 77 5.12 -6.07 4.89
N SER A 78 5.80 -6.87 5.71
CA SER A 78 5.82 -8.32 5.51
C SER A 78 4.46 -8.94 5.82
N ILE A 79 4.14 -10.05 5.14
CA ILE A 79 2.92 -10.82 5.40
C ILE A 79 2.89 -11.32 6.84
N LYS A 80 4.04 -11.79 7.36
CA LYS A 80 4.18 -12.21 8.75
C LYS A 80 3.77 -11.12 9.74
N GLU A 81 4.15 -9.87 9.47
CA GLU A 81 3.77 -8.73 10.30
C GLU A 81 2.26 -8.43 10.21
N ALA A 82 1.70 -8.45 9.00
CA ALA A 82 0.25 -8.27 8.79
C ALA A 82 -0.59 -9.37 9.47
N ASP A 83 -0.13 -10.62 9.40
CA ASP A 83 -0.81 -11.76 10.02
C ASP A 83 -0.76 -11.71 11.53
N SER A 84 0.36 -11.23 12.09
CA SER A 84 0.56 -11.08 13.54
C SER A 84 -0.20 -9.88 14.15
N ALA A 85 -0.76 -9.00 13.31
CA ALA A 85 -1.51 -7.84 13.78
C ALA A 85 -2.89 -8.25 14.36
N ASN A 86 -3.24 -7.65 15.49
CA ASN A 86 -4.50 -7.88 16.18
C ASN A 86 -5.64 -7.13 15.48
N LYS A 87 -6.45 -7.84 14.69
CA LYS A 87 -7.45 -7.26 13.80
C LYS A 87 -8.68 -6.80 14.60
N THR A 88 -8.85 -5.50 14.79
CA THR A 88 -9.97 -4.90 15.53
C THR A 88 -11.25 -4.89 14.73
N ILE A 89 -11.14 -4.55 13.43
CA ILE A 89 -12.24 -4.48 12.49
C ILE A 89 -11.75 -4.80 11.07
N ARG A 90 -12.61 -5.42 10.26
CA ARG A 90 -12.35 -5.76 8.87
C ARG A 90 -13.50 -5.30 7.98
N PHE A 91 -13.19 -4.62 6.87
CA PHE A 91 -14.19 -4.07 5.96
C PHE A 91 -13.64 -3.86 4.55
N ALA A 92 -14.55 -3.66 3.61
CA ALA A 92 -14.25 -3.24 2.24
C ALA A 92 -15.09 -2.04 1.84
N TYR A 93 -14.64 -1.32 0.81
CA TYR A 93 -15.43 -0.25 0.19
C TYR A 93 -15.18 -0.12 -1.31
N ASN A 94 -16.19 0.33 -2.05
CA ASN A 94 -16.22 0.27 -3.51
C ASN A 94 -15.12 1.08 -4.20
N SER A 95 -14.69 2.21 -3.63
CA SER A 95 -13.64 3.03 -4.26
C SER A 95 -12.28 2.34 -4.26
N ASP A 96 -12.03 1.41 -3.34
CA ASP A 96 -10.80 0.62 -3.33
C ASP A 96 -10.96 -0.72 -4.06
N LYS A 97 -11.78 -0.76 -5.11
CA LYS A 97 -12.06 -1.97 -5.91
C LYS A 97 -12.61 -3.15 -5.08
N GLY A 98 -13.26 -2.85 -3.94
CA GLY A 98 -13.75 -3.87 -3.01
C GLY A 98 -12.63 -4.67 -2.33
N ARG A 99 -11.43 -4.09 -2.22
CA ARG A 99 -10.34 -4.69 -1.46
C ARG A 99 -10.73 -4.82 0.00
N ASP A 100 -10.14 -5.84 0.59
CA ASP A 100 -10.28 -6.12 2.00
C ASP A 100 -9.25 -5.32 2.80
N LEU A 101 -9.73 -4.61 3.81
CA LEU A 101 -8.94 -3.79 4.71
C LEU A 101 -9.21 -4.22 6.14
N PHE A 102 -8.22 -4.04 7.00
CA PHE A 102 -8.42 -4.17 8.43
C PHE A 102 -7.66 -3.08 9.19
N VAL A 103 -8.15 -2.78 10.39
CA VAL A 103 -7.50 -1.88 11.32
C VAL A 103 -7.14 -2.65 12.58
N ASP A 104 -5.93 -2.44 13.08
CA ASP A 104 -5.50 -3.10 14.31
C ASP A 104 -5.85 -2.30 15.59
N ASP A 105 -5.42 -2.81 16.74
CA ASP A 105 -5.60 -2.19 18.06
C ASP A 105 -4.73 -0.95 18.30
N LYS A 106 -3.86 -0.59 17.35
CA LYS A 106 -3.04 0.63 17.39
C LYS A 106 -3.49 1.67 16.35
N GLY A 107 -4.60 1.41 15.66
CA GLY A 107 -5.11 2.26 14.59
C GLY A 107 -4.28 2.21 13.31
N ARG A 108 -3.43 1.19 13.13
CA ARG A 108 -2.75 0.94 11.86
C ARG A 108 -3.75 0.36 10.86
N ILE A 109 -3.75 0.89 9.64
CA ILE A 109 -4.66 0.47 8.57
C ILE A 109 -3.88 -0.36 7.57
N PHE A 110 -4.37 -1.57 7.31
CA PHE A 110 -3.75 -2.54 6.43
C PHE A 110 -4.53 -2.69 5.13
N PHE A 111 -3.80 -2.71 4.02
CA PHE A 111 -4.34 -2.83 2.67
C PHE A 111 -3.71 -4.03 1.97
N VAL A 112 -4.53 -4.75 1.21
CA VAL A 112 -4.05 -5.82 0.32
C VAL A 112 -4.03 -5.32 -1.11
N VAL A 113 -2.85 -5.30 -1.74
CA VAL A 113 -2.71 -4.96 -3.16
C VAL A 113 -2.27 -6.20 -3.92
N SER A 114 -3.06 -6.63 -4.90
CA SER A 114 -2.69 -7.78 -5.73
C SER A 114 -1.46 -7.47 -6.59
N LYS A 115 -0.52 -8.43 -6.69
CA LYS A 115 0.65 -8.32 -7.59
C LYS A 115 0.22 -8.10 -9.04
N PRO A 116 -0.84 -8.76 -9.58
CA PRO A 116 -1.36 -8.46 -10.92
C PRO A 116 -1.76 -7.00 -11.12
N GLU A 117 -2.36 -6.34 -10.12
CA GLU A 117 -2.70 -4.92 -10.22
C GLU A 117 -1.45 -4.04 -10.40
N ILE A 118 -0.39 -4.34 -9.65
CA ILE A 118 0.88 -3.61 -9.77
C ILE A 118 1.55 -3.92 -11.12
N ARG A 119 1.52 -5.18 -11.55
CA ARG A 119 2.04 -5.63 -12.86
C ARG A 119 1.34 -4.91 -14.01
N ASN A 120 0.02 -4.77 -13.96
CA ASN A 120 -0.77 -4.11 -15.01
C ASN A 120 -0.53 -2.59 -15.09
N LYS A 121 -0.09 -1.95 -14.00
CA LYS A 121 0.33 -0.54 -14.01
C LYS A 121 1.74 -0.35 -14.58
N SER A 122 2.57 -1.40 -14.58
CA SER A 122 3.95 -1.33 -15.04
C SER A 122 4.09 -1.64 -16.53
N ARG A 123 4.65 -0.70 -17.29
CA ARG A 123 5.10 -0.93 -18.68
C ARG A 123 6.41 -1.73 -18.77
N LEU A 124 7.03 -2.06 -17.64
CA LEU A 124 8.36 -2.70 -17.58
C LEU A 124 8.25 -4.08 -16.95
N HIS A 125 7.79 -5.04 -17.76
CA HIS A 125 7.57 -6.44 -17.40
C HIS A 125 8.79 -7.14 -16.78
N TRP A 126 10.00 -6.72 -17.14
CA TRP A 126 11.24 -7.32 -16.65
C TRP A 126 11.64 -6.90 -15.23
N LEU A 127 10.92 -5.96 -14.59
CA LEU A 127 11.14 -5.56 -13.20
C LEU A 127 10.26 -6.27 -12.18
N TRP A 128 9.48 -7.25 -12.65
CA TRP A 128 8.58 -8.04 -11.80
C TRP A 128 9.30 -8.97 -10.82
N TRP A 129 10.58 -9.29 -11.06
CA TRP A 129 11.37 -10.05 -10.09
C TRP A 129 11.35 -9.39 -8.71
N LYS A 130 11.30 -8.05 -8.63
CA LYS A 130 11.19 -7.33 -7.35
C LYS A 130 9.90 -7.66 -6.60
N LEU A 131 8.79 -7.92 -7.29
CA LEU A 131 7.54 -8.37 -6.66
C LEU A 131 7.67 -9.80 -6.13
N ASP A 132 8.48 -10.63 -6.78
CA ASP A 132 8.69 -12.02 -6.39
C ASP A 132 9.63 -12.15 -5.18
N VAL A 133 10.48 -11.14 -4.91
CA VAL A 133 11.36 -11.09 -3.72
C VAL A 133 10.58 -10.97 -2.40
N PHE A 134 9.38 -10.39 -2.42
CA PHE A 134 8.65 -10.05 -1.18
C PHE A 134 7.86 -11.21 -0.57
N ASP A 135 7.63 -12.33 -1.29
CA ASP A 135 7.12 -13.63 -0.82
C ASP A 135 6.44 -14.39 -1.98
N ASN A 136 6.14 -15.69 -1.80
CA ASN A 136 5.41 -16.54 -2.77
C ASN A 136 3.92 -16.20 -2.94
N TYR A 137 3.39 -15.18 -2.24
CA TYR A 137 1.98 -14.82 -2.31
C TYR A 137 1.66 -13.90 -3.48
N ASN A 138 0.40 -13.86 -3.90
CA ASN A 138 -0.07 -13.06 -5.04
C ASN A 138 -0.44 -11.61 -4.67
N TYR A 139 -0.08 -11.14 -3.48
CA TYR A 139 -0.41 -9.81 -2.98
C TYR A 139 0.75 -9.22 -2.15
N ILE A 140 0.68 -7.91 -1.93
CA ILE A 140 1.56 -7.12 -1.07
C ILE A 140 0.69 -6.43 -0.02
N TYR A 141 1.13 -6.45 1.23
CA TYR A 141 0.50 -5.67 2.29
C TYR A 141 1.12 -4.29 2.37
N TYR A 142 0.26 -3.29 2.52
CA TYR A 142 0.63 -1.93 2.87
C TYR A 142 0.02 -1.58 4.23
N CYS A 143 0.72 -0.76 5.01
CA CYS A 143 0.30 -0.36 6.36
C CYS A 143 0.55 1.12 6.60
N THR A 144 -0.36 1.81 7.31
CA THR A 144 -0.09 3.15 7.86
C THR A 144 0.71 3.07 9.16
N ASP A 145 1.31 4.18 9.56
CA ASP A 145 1.76 4.36 10.95
C ASP A 145 0.59 4.24 11.96
N PRO A 146 0.88 3.87 13.22
CA PRO A 146 -0.09 3.88 14.30
C PRO A 146 -0.75 5.25 14.48
N ASP A 147 -2.07 5.27 14.73
CA ASP A 147 -2.82 6.49 14.96
C ASP A 147 -3.99 6.24 15.92
N SER A 148 -3.87 6.80 17.13
CA SER A 148 -4.91 6.70 18.17
C SER A 148 -6.23 7.36 17.77
N GLY A 149 -6.21 8.37 16.89
CA GLY A 149 -7.42 8.97 16.33
C GLY A 149 -8.20 8.00 15.45
N ILE A 150 -7.49 7.13 14.70
CA ILE A 150 -8.12 6.05 13.93
C ILE A 150 -8.61 4.94 14.84
N GLU A 151 -7.81 4.53 15.83
CA GLU A 151 -8.22 3.54 16.83
C GLU A 151 -9.54 3.94 17.50
N GLN A 152 -9.63 5.17 18.01
CA GLN A 152 -10.83 5.71 18.63
C GLN A 152 -12.01 5.75 17.66
N LEU A 153 -11.78 6.21 16.42
CA LEU A 153 -12.83 6.31 15.42
C LEU A 153 -13.37 4.94 15.03
N VAL A 154 -12.50 3.95 14.86
CA VAL A 154 -12.89 2.57 14.54
C VAL A 154 -13.67 1.94 15.68
N ASN A 155 -13.28 2.19 16.92
CA ASN A 155 -14.05 1.74 18.09
C ASN A 155 -15.45 2.37 18.12
N LEU A 156 -15.58 3.66 17.76
CA LEU A 156 -16.89 4.31 17.62
C LEU A 156 -17.74 3.65 16.52
N ILE A 157 -17.16 3.39 15.35
CA ILE A 157 -17.85 2.71 14.24
C ILE A 157 -18.29 1.30 14.67
N LYS A 158 -17.40 0.54 15.33
CA LYS A 158 -17.68 -0.81 15.83
C LYS A 158 -18.85 -0.80 16.81
N ASN A 159 -18.86 0.16 17.73
CA ASN A 159 -19.94 0.32 18.70
C ASN A 159 -21.26 0.73 18.00
N ASP A 160 -21.22 1.65 17.04
CA ASP A 160 -22.39 2.09 16.26
C ASP A 160 -23.04 0.92 15.49
N ILE A 161 -22.22 0.04 14.90
CA ILE A 161 -22.67 -1.19 14.24
C ILE A 161 -23.29 -2.15 15.27
N GLY A 162 -22.68 -2.29 16.45
CA GLY A 162 -23.17 -3.15 17.54
C GLY A 162 -24.49 -2.69 18.14
N THR A 163 -24.77 -1.38 18.16
CA THR A 163 -26.03 -0.80 18.67
C THR A 163 -27.19 -0.84 17.68
N ASN A 164 -26.95 -1.18 16.41
CA ASN A 164 -27.99 -1.30 15.38
C ASN A 164 -28.53 -2.74 15.23
N ARG A 165 -28.32 -3.60 16.24
CA ARG A 165 -28.93 -4.93 16.38
C ARG A 165 -29.94 -4.92 17.53
#